data_AF-A0A4P9XQT1-F1
#
_entry.id   AF-A0A4P9XQT1-F1
#
_cell.length_a   1.000
_cell.length_b   1.000
_cell.length_c   1.000
_cell.angle_alpha   90.00
_cell.angle_beta   90.00
_cell.angle_gamma   90.00
#
_symmetry.space_group_name_H-M   'P 1'
#
loop_
_entity.id
_entity.type
_entity.pdbx_description
1 polymer ?
#
loop_
_entity_poly.entity_id
_entity_poly.type
_entity_poly.pdbx_seq_one_letter_code
_entity_poly.pdbx_strand_id
1 'polypeptide(L)'
;MLATRAFLPGRLAALAVRQCRMSSTASNAAAAAAAAAVETAAKTEAAPAPLLKITLKRSLIGLHPKLHRTAQGIGLRKRGRSVYQRASPGVVGSVLRLKEVARVERVPDRLARALEKVEKPRVLRQAAPLGFKIVSNVLEQQKVQSL
;
A
#
# COMPACT_ATOMS: atom_id res chain seq x y z
N MET A 1 -34.23 53.30 -43.95
CA MET A 1 -34.10 54.55 -43.15
C MET A 1 -34.09 54.13 -41.68
N LEU A 2 -32.96 53.74 -41.08
CA LEU A 2 -31.82 54.55 -40.62
C LEU A 2 -32.24 55.75 -39.75
N ALA A 3 -32.24 55.55 -38.43
CA ALA A 3 -31.78 56.54 -37.44
C ALA A 3 -31.62 55.88 -36.07
N THR A 4 -30.44 55.33 -35.84
CA THR A 4 -29.86 55.00 -34.54
C THR A 4 -29.60 56.27 -33.73
N ARG A 5 -30.00 56.30 -32.45
CA ARG A 5 -29.49 57.24 -31.42
C ARG A 5 -29.05 56.40 -30.21
N ALA A 6 -27.75 56.18 -30.06
CA ALA A 6 -26.82 56.99 -29.25
C ALA A 6 -27.11 56.81 -27.74
N PHE A 7 -26.44 55.88 -27.05
CA PHE A 7 -25.09 56.00 -26.48
C PHE A 7 -25.02 57.05 -25.36
N LEU A 8 -25.00 56.59 -24.12
CA LEU A 8 -24.06 57.03 -23.09
C LEU A 8 -24.06 56.00 -21.94
N PRO A 9 -22.98 55.22 -21.78
CA PRO A 9 -22.82 54.33 -20.64
C PRO A 9 -22.64 55.15 -19.36
N GLY A 10 -23.37 54.75 -18.32
CA GLY A 10 -23.27 55.29 -16.97
C GLY A 10 -21.82 55.34 -16.51
N ARG A 11 -21.43 56.55 -16.14
CA ARG A 11 -20.11 56.98 -15.69
C ARG A 11 -19.47 56.02 -14.70
N LEU A 12 -18.24 55.67 -15.06
CA LEU A 12 -17.12 55.31 -14.21
C LEU A 12 -17.09 56.17 -12.94
N ALA A 13 -17.46 55.58 -11.80
CA ALA A 13 -16.91 55.97 -10.52
C ALA A 13 -15.81 54.98 -10.19
N ALA A 14 -14.58 55.33 -10.60
CA ALA A 14 -13.36 54.71 -10.13
C ALA A 14 -13.22 54.98 -8.63
N LEU A 15 -13.84 54.14 -7.80
CA LEU A 15 -13.52 54.06 -6.39
C LEU A 15 -12.29 53.17 -6.28
N ALA A 16 -11.17 53.89 -6.14
CA ALA A 16 -9.84 53.41 -5.91
C ALA A 16 -9.82 52.08 -5.14
N VAL A 17 -9.19 51.09 -5.77
CA VAL A 17 -8.59 49.94 -5.13
C VAL A 17 -7.84 50.45 -3.90
N ARG A 18 -8.47 50.27 -2.74
CA ARG A 18 -7.83 50.53 -1.45
C ARG A 18 -6.79 49.44 -1.32
N GLN A 19 -5.56 49.78 -1.69
CA GLN A 19 -4.37 48.98 -1.46
C GLN A 19 -4.23 48.74 0.04
N CYS A 20 -4.80 47.65 0.53
CA CYS A 20 -4.23 46.94 1.68
C CYS A 20 -3.00 46.18 1.16
N ARG A 21 -1.92 46.93 0.93
CA ARG A 21 -0.58 46.42 1.19
C ARG A 21 -0.44 46.30 2.70
N MET A 22 0.36 45.31 3.14
CA MET A 22 0.79 45.03 4.51
C MET A 22 -0.02 43.94 5.24
N SER A 23 0.23 42.67 4.87
CA SER A 23 0.81 41.64 5.77
C SER A 23 0.84 40.26 5.08
N SER A 24 1.49 40.18 3.92
CA SER A 24 1.69 38.93 3.17
C SER A 24 3.12 38.40 3.27
N THR A 25 3.66 38.34 4.49
CA THR A 25 4.92 37.63 4.79
C THR A 25 4.77 36.59 5.91
N ALA A 26 3.61 36.49 6.56
CA ALA A 26 3.36 35.46 7.57
C ALA A 26 2.88 34.12 6.97
N SER A 27 2.26 34.12 5.79
CA SER A 27 1.74 32.89 5.16
C SER A 27 2.83 32.02 4.53
N ASN A 28 3.97 32.60 4.11
CA ASN A 28 5.10 31.81 3.62
C ASN A 28 6.03 31.34 4.74
N ALA A 29 6.02 31.97 5.93
CA ALA A 29 6.80 31.50 7.07
C ALA A 29 6.18 30.23 7.68
N ALA A 30 4.84 30.15 7.77
CA ALA A 30 4.14 28.93 8.18
C ALA A 30 4.19 27.83 7.10
N ALA A 31 4.14 28.19 5.82
CA ALA A 31 4.30 27.23 4.72
C ALA A 31 5.75 26.73 4.57
N ALA A 32 6.77 27.55 4.85
CA ALA A 32 8.18 27.16 4.83
C ALA A 32 8.57 26.29 6.04
N ALA A 33 7.99 26.54 7.22
CA ALA A 33 8.19 25.67 8.39
C ALA A 33 7.51 24.31 8.23
N ALA A 34 6.36 24.24 7.54
CA ALA A 34 5.73 22.99 7.14
C ALA A 34 6.48 22.29 6.00
N ALA A 35 7.05 23.03 5.04
CA ALA A 35 7.86 22.46 3.95
C ALA A 35 9.21 21.89 4.44
N ALA A 36 9.86 22.52 5.42
CA ALA A 36 11.11 22.03 6.02
C ALA A 36 10.91 20.74 6.86
N ALA A 37 9.70 20.50 7.38
CA ALA A 37 9.32 19.24 8.03
C ALA A 37 9.00 18.13 7.02
N VAL A 38 8.57 18.48 5.80
CA VAL A 38 8.37 17.53 4.70
C VAL A 38 9.70 17.06 4.12
N GLU A 39 10.75 17.89 4.17
CA GLU A 39 12.10 17.52 3.72
C GLU A 39 12.89 16.64 4.71
N THR A 40 12.60 16.70 6.01
CA THR A 40 13.30 15.84 7.00
C THR A 40 12.80 14.39 7.03
N ALA A 41 11.65 14.10 6.43
CA ALA A 41 11.15 12.72 6.25
C ALA A 41 11.68 12.04 4.96
N ALA A 42 12.18 12.82 3.99
CA ALA A 42 12.68 12.30 2.72
C ALA A 42 14.07 11.63 2.84
N LYS A 43 14.79 11.84 3.95
CA LYS A 43 16.18 11.41 4.13
C LYS A 43 16.35 10.28 5.16
N THR A 44 15.56 9.21 5.05
CA THR A 44 15.89 7.90 5.65
C THR A 44 16.11 6.86 4.55
N GLU A 45 16.98 7.20 3.60
CA GLU A 45 17.42 6.31 2.53
C GLU A 45 18.68 5.57 3.00
N ALA A 46 18.54 4.37 3.59
CA ALA A 46 19.60 3.34 3.63
C ALA A 46 19.22 2.12 4.50
N ALA A 47 18.30 2.29 5.47
CA ALA A 47 17.88 1.17 6.29
C ALA A 47 16.84 0.31 5.54
N PRO A 48 16.97 -1.03 5.53
CA PRO A 48 15.96 -1.89 4.91
C PRO A 48 14.61 -1.67 5.60
N ALA A 49 13.56 -1.42 4.82
CA ALA A 49 12.23 -1.17 5.34
C ALA A 49 11.82 -2.24 6.38
N PRO A 50 11.29 -1.88 7.55
CA PRO A 50 10.99 -2.85 8.61
C PRO A 50 9.98 -3.89 8.14
N LEU A 51 10.09 -5.12 8.66
CA LEU A 51 9.16 -6.20 8.34
C LEU A 51 7.94 -6.13 9.27
N LEU A 52 6.75 -6.13 8.67
CA LEU A 52 5.47 -6.11 9.36
C LEU A 52 4.82 -7.49 9.29
N LYS A 53 4.31 -7.96 10.44
CA LYS A 53 3.44 -9.12 10.52
C LYS A 53 2.00 -8.61 10.61
N ILE A 54 1.25 -8.82 9.54
CA ILE A 54 -0.14 -8.37 9.44
C ILE A 54 -1.02 -9.60 9.65
N THR A 55 -1.90 -9.57 10.65
CA THR A 55 -2.79 -10.70 10.99
C THR A 55 -4.24 -10.28 10.97
N LEU A 56 -5.08 -11.00 10.24
CA LEU A 56 -6.52 -10.73 10.16
C LEU A 56 -7.23 -11.31 11.41
N LYS A 57 -7.72 -10.44 12.30
CA LYS A 57 -8.35 -10.84 13.58
C LYS A 57 -9.86 -11.03 13.44
N ARG A 58 -10.53 -10.13 12.73
CA ARG A 58 -11.97 -10.17 12.44
C ARG A 58 -12.20 -10.52 10.97
N SER A 59 -13.21 -11.32 10.65
CA SER A 59 -13.58 -11.66 9.27
C SER A 59 -14.02 -10.45 8.46
N LEU A 60 -13.87 -10.52 7.13
CA LEU A 60 -14.26 -9.44 6.20
C LEU A 60 -15.75 -9.48 5.81
N ILE A 61 -16.54 -10.39 6.38
CA ILE A 61 -17.97 -10.54 6.08
C ILE A 61 -18.71 -9.29 6.57
N GLY A 62 -19.58 -8.75 5.73
CA GLY A 62 -20.37 -7.55 6.04
C GLY A 62 -19.58 -6.24 6.00
N LEU A 63 -18.28 -6.26 5.65
CA LEU A 63 -17.51 -5.04 5.40
C LEU A 63 -17.75 -4.50 3.98
N HIS A 64 -17.51 -3.20 3.81
CA HIS A 64 -17.58 -2.54 2.51
C HIS A 64 -16.65 -3.21 1.47
N PRO A 65 -17.07 -3.41 0.21
CA PRO A 65 -16.33 -4.18 -0.80
C PRO A 65 -14.92 -3.63 -1.10
N LYS A 66 -14.69 -2.32 -0.91
CA LYS A 66 -13.34 -1.71 -1.03
C LYS A 66 -12.34 -2.27 0.00
N LEU A 67 -12.79 -2.53 1.23
CA LEU A 67 -11.96 -3.14 2.26
C LEU A 67 -11.65 -4.60 1.91
N HIS A 68 -12.62 -5.31 1.36
CA HIS A 68 -12.44 -6.69 0.88
C HIS A 68 -11.36 -6.77 -0.21
N ARG A 69 -11.41 -5.87 -1.20
CA ARG A 69 -10.39 -5.78 -2.27
C ARG A 69 -9.02 -5.41 -1.72
N THR A 70 -8.97 -4.50 -0.74
CA THR A 70 -7.70 -4.08 -0.12
C THR A 70 -7.06 -5.24 0.66
N ALA A 71 -7.84 -5.99 1.45
CA ALA A 71 -7.37 -7.16 2.17
C ALA A 71 -6.90 -8.28 1.22
N GLN A 72 -7.63 -8.51 0.13
CA GLN A 72 -7.22 -9.45 -0.91
C GLN A 72 -5.91 -9.04 -1.60
N GLY A 73 -5.71 -7.75 -1.88
CA GLY A 73 -4.48 -7.23 -2.48
C GLY A 73 -3.23 -7.44 -1.60
N ILE A 74 -3.39 -7.38 -0.28
CA ILE A 74 -2.33 -7.72 0.69
C ILE A 74 -2.14 -9.25 0.82
N GLY A 75 -3.12 -10.06 0.41
CA GLY A 75 -3.08 -11.53 0.54
C GLY A 75 -3.81 -12.07 1.80
N LEU A 76 -4.60 -11.24 2.47
CA LEU A 76 -5.40 -11.63 3.64
C LEU A 76 -6.78 -12.14 3.19
N ARG A 77 -6.88 -13.45 2.96
CA ARG A 77 -8.13 -14.09 2.48
C ARG A 77 -8.98 -14.71 3.59
N LYS A 78 -8.35 -15.31 4.61
CA LYS A 78 -9.03 -16.05 5.69
C LYS A 78 -8.72 -15.42 7.05
N ARG A 79 -9.66 -15.55 8.00
CA ARG A 79 -9.45 -15.16 9.40
C ARG A 79 -8.28 -15.93 10.01
N GLY A 80 -7.49 -15.26 10.83
CA GLY A 80 -6.30 -15.82 11.47
C GLY A 80 -5.08 -15.94 10.55
N ARG A 81 -5.20 -15.64 9.25
CA ARG A 81 -4.05 -15.63 8.34
C ARG A 81 -3.12 -14.47 8.69
N SER A 82 -1.83 -14.78 8.82
CA SER A 82 -0.76 -13.80 8.90
C SER A 82 0.01 -13.72 7.58
N VAL A 83 0.38 -12.50 7.19
CA VAL A 83 1.24 -12.22 6.03
C VAL A 83 2.36 -11.31 6.50
N TYR A 84 3.58 -11.60 6.04
CA TYR A 84 4.77 -10.80 6.32
C TYR A 84 5.03 -9.91 5.11
N GLN A 85 5.15 -8.60 5.33
CA GLN A 85 5.44 -7.65 4.26
C GLN A 85 6.42 -6.60 4.74
N ARG A 86 7.27 -6.11 3.84
CA ARG A 86 8.11 -4.94 4.08
C ARG A 86 7.25 -3.68 4.14
N ALA A 87 7.57 -2.77 5.05
CA ALA A 87 6.85 -1.51 5.22
C ALA A 87 7.15 -0.53 4.07
N SER A 88 6.44 -0.71 2.95
CA SER A 88 6.38 0.28 1.88
C SER A 88 5.21 1.24 2.12
N PRO A 89 5.30 2.52 1.74
CA PRO A 89 4.20 3.49 1.91
C PRO A 89 2.86 3.00 1.33
N GLY A 90 2.87 2.28 0.21
CA GLY A 90 1.65 1.69 -0.37
C GLY A 90 1.05 0.57 0.49
N VAL A 91 1.91 -0.26 1.09
CA VAL A 91 1.50 -1.33 2.01
C VAL A 91 0.94 -0.72 3.29
N VAL A 92 1.64 0.24 3.88
CA VAL A 92 1.21 0.93 5.10
C VAL A 92 -0.13 1.64 4.89
N GLY A 93 -0.31 2.36 3.78
CA GLY A 93 -1.59 3.00 3.44
C GLY A 93 -2.74 1.99 3.30
N SER A 94 -2.48 0.84 2.70
CA SER A 94 -3.47 -0.24 2.58
C SER A 94 -3.81 -0.85 3.94
N VAL A 95 -2.83 -1.02 4.82
CA VAL A 95 -3.01 -1.51 6.19
C VAL A 95 -3.78 -0.51 7.06
N LEU A 96 -3.55 0.79 6.91
CA LEU A 96 -4.29 1.83 7.63
C LEU A 96 -5.78 1.80 7.33
N ARG A 97 -6.17 1.42 6.10
CA ARG A 97 -7.59 1.19 5.74
C ARG A 97 -8.19 -0.02 6.46
N LEU A 98 -7.37 -1.01 6.80
CA LEU A 98 -7.79 -2.27 7.43
C LEU A 98 -7.60 -2.27 8.96
N LYS A 99 -7.31 -1.13 9.58
CA LYS A 99 -6.98 -1.01 11.01
C LYS A 99 -8.03 -1.59 11.96
N GLU A 100 -9.28 -1.66 11.53
CA GLU A 100 -10.39 -2.23 12.32
C GLU A 100 -10.39 -3.76 12.36
N VAL A 101 -9.86 -4.42 11.32
CA VAL A 101 -9.90 -5.88 11.16
C VAL A 101 -8.54 -6.55 11.33
N ALA A 102 -7.46 -5.84 11.02
CA ALA A 102 -6.10 -6.37 11.01
C ALA A 102 -5.29 -5.86 12.20
N ARG A 103 -4.60 -6.77 12.88
CA ARG A 103 -3.56 -6.44 13.87
C ARG A 103 -2.21 -6.43 13.17
N VAL A 104 -1.43 -5.39 13.43
CA VAL A 104 -0.09 -5.21 12.86
C VAL A 104 0.91 -5.29 13.99
N GLU A 105 1.91 -6.14 13.82
CA GLU A 105 3.05 -6.29 14.73
C GLU A 105 4.33 -5.97 13.96
N ARG A 106 5.17 -5.08 14.49
CA ARG A 106 6.53 -4.89 13.96
C ARG A 106 7.37 -6.09 14.34
N VAL A 107 7.97 -6.76 13.35
CA VAL A 107 8.84 -7.91 13.60
C VAL A 107 10.25 -7.38 13.94
N PRO A 108 10.89 -7.89 15.01
CA PRO A 108 12.27 -7.51 15.33
C PRO A 108 13.23 -8.01 14.24
N ASP A 109 14.29 -7.25 13.97
CA ASP A 109 15.17 -7.48 12.82
C ASP A 109 15.83 -8.86 12.83
N ARG A 110 16.12 -9.42 14.02
CA ARG A 110 16.65 -10.79 14.18
C ARG A 110 15.74 -11.84 13.54
N LEU A 111 14.43 -11.73 13.75
CA LEU A 111 13.44 -12.66 13.19
C LEU A 111 13.16 -12.38 11.71
N ALA A 112 13.22 -11.12 11.29
CA ALA A 112 13.03 -10.76 9.89
C ALA A 112 14.05 -11.47 8.98
N ARG A 113 15.33 -11.52 9.37
CA ARG A 113 16.36 -12.24 8.61
C ARG A 113 16.15 -13.74 8.55
N ALA A 114 15.55 -14.34 9.58
CA ALA A 114 15.22 -15.75 9.58
C ALA A 114 14.05 -16.06 8.64
N LEU A 115 13.01 -15.23 8.65
CA LEU A 115 11.81 -15.41 7.81
C LEU A 115 12.12 -15.22 6.32
N GLU A 116 12.97 -14.26 5.95
CA GLU A 116 13.41 -14.09 4.56
C GLU A 116 14.09 -15.34 3.98
N LYS A 117 14.82 -16.10 4.82
CA LYS A 117 15.45 -17.35 4.40
C LYS A 117 14.44 -18.47 4.17
N VAL A 118 13.33 -18.44 4.92
CA VAL A 118 12.26 -19.47 4.90
C VAL A 118 11.26 -19.24 3.76
N GLU A 119 11.04 -17.99 3.34
CA GLU A 119 10.08 -17.64 2.27
C GLU A 119 10.51 -18.08 0.86
N LYS A 120 11.70 -18.67 0.69
CA LYS A 120 12.05 -19.39 -0.55
C LYS A 120 10.96 -20.43 -0.84
N PRO A 121 10.34 -20.39 -2.03
CA PRO A 121 9.02 -20.96 -2.25
C PRO A 121 8.98 -22.48 -2.04
N ARG A 122 7.77 -22.96 -1.82
CA ARG A 122 7.32 -24.36 -1.73
C ARG A 122 7.88 -25.33 -2.79
N VAL A 123 8.68 -24.88 -3.76
CA VAL A 123 9.53 -25.74 -4.60
C VAL A 123 10.45 -26.64 -3.75
N LEU A 124 10.86 -26.17 -2.54
CA LEU A 124 11.61 -26.97 -1.57
C LEU A 124 10.75 -27.84 -0.66
N ARG A 125 9.42 -27.66 -0.65
CA ARG A 125 8.53 -28.76 -0.25
C ARG A 125 8.48 -29.70 -1.44
N GLN A 126 9.59 -30.41 -1.64
CA GLN A 126 9.62 -31.56 -2.51
C GLN A 126 8.34 -32.33 -2.20
N ALA A 127 7.44 -32.43 -3.19
CA ALA A 127 6.34 -33.36 -3.09
C ALA A 127 7.00 -34.68 -2.71
N ALA A 128 6.58 -35.30 -1.60
CA ALA A 128 7.07 -36.63 -1.26
C ALA A 128 7.00 -37.46 -2.55
N PRO A 129 8.08 -38.14 -2.96
CA PRO A 129 8.09 -38.85 -4.23
C PRO A 129 6.86 -39.74 -4.22
N LEU A 130 5.93 -39.50 -5.16
CA LEU A 130 4.77 -40.35 -5.32
C LEU A 130 5.35 -41.74 -5.61
N GLY A 131 5.02 -42.73 -4.77
CA GLY A 131 5.63 -44.07 -4.75
C GLY A 131 5.31 -44.93 -5.98
N PHE A 132 5.03 -44.31 -7.12
CA PHE A 132 4.79 -44.96 -8.39
C PHE A 132 5.54 -44.21 -9.50
N LYS A 133 6.15 -44.99 -10.39
CA LYS A 133 6.74 -44.49 -11.63
C LYS A 133 5.65 -44.55 -12.70
N ILE A 134 5.28 -43.41 -13.28
CA ILE A 134 4.38 -43.39 -14.43
C ILE A 134 5.16 -43.96 -15.61
N VAL A 135 4.89 -45.22 -15.94
CA VAL A 135 5.41 -45.88 -17.14
C VAL A 135 4.31 -45.78 -18.19
N SER A 136 4.53 -44.95 -19.21
CA SER A 136 3.71 -45.00 -20.42
C SER A 136 4.02 -46.31 -21.14
N ASN A 137 3.05 -47.22 -21.14
CA ASN A 137 3.21 -48.61 -21.54
C ASN A 137 3.12 -48.80 -23.07
N VAL A 138 3.96 -49.70 -23.60
CA VAL A 138 3.44 -50.82 -24.40
C VAL A 138 4.11 -52.15 -24.00
N LEU A 139 5.38 -52.20 -23.61
CA LEU A 139 6.03 -53.45 -23.17
C LEU A 139 7.14 -53.16 -22.16
N GLU A 140 6.88 -53.19 -20.86
CA GLU A 140 7.88 -53.57 -19.85
C GLU A 140 7.23 -53.67 -18.47
N GLN A 141 6.92 -54.91 -18.07
CA GLN A 141 6.77 -55.27 -16.66
C GLN A 141 8.13 -55.75 -16.18
N GLN A 142 8.64 -55.26 -15.04
CA GLN A 142 9.36 -56.12 -14.08
C GLN A 142 9.62 -55.49 -12.69
N LYS A 143 8.89 -56.07 -11.72
CA LYS A 143 9.25 -56.54 -10.36
C LYS A 143 10.18 -55.69 -9.48
N VAL A 144 9.56 -55.02 -8.50
CA VAL A 144 10.24 -54.53 -7.28
C VAL A 144 10.44 -55.73 -6.36
N GLN A 145 11.68 -56.23 -6.23
CA GLN A 145 12.06 -57.20 -5.21
C GLN A 145 12.50 -56.46 -3.94
N SER A 146 11.85 -56.80 -2.84
CA SER A 146 12.19 -56.45 -1.46
C SER A 146 13.45 -57.18 -0.99
N LEU A 147 14.37 -56.44 -0.39
CA LEU A 147 15.27 -56.90 0.67
C LEU A 147 15.25 -55.86 1.79
#